data_AF-Q98TN0-F1
#
_entry.id   AF-Q98TN0-F1
#
_cell.length_a   1.000
_cell.length_b   1.000
_cell.length_c   1.000
_cell.angle_alpha   90.00
_cell.angle_beta   90.00
_cell.angle_gamma   90.00
#
_symmetry.space_group_name_H-M   'P 1'
#
loop_
_entity.id
_entity.type
_entity.pdbx_description
1 polymer ?
#
loop_
_entity_poly.entity_id
_entity_poly.type
_entity_poly.pdbx_seq_one_letter_code
_entity_poly.pdbx_strand_id
1 'polypeptide(L)'
;AQKLMDQASRAMIENFNAKYVSLHVRKSNRAALHLYSNTLKFQISEVEPKYYADGEDAYAMKRDLASMADEVPQLRKPGVRVTGQEAPSGQSQTGSGDQERESERDSGGESKELSEVSEATESTDVKDSSSDSQ
;
A
#
# COMPACT_ATOMS: atom_id res chain seq x y z
N ALA A 1 -1.34 -5.75 9.75
CA ALA A 1 -1.20 -4.47 9.04
C ALA A 1 0.09 -3.71 9.39
N GLN A 2 0.47 -3.61 10.66
CA GLN A 2 1.60 -2.75 11.10
C GLN A 2 2.94 -3.00 10.38
N LYS A 3 3.41 -4.26 10.31
CA LYS A 3 4.69 -4.59 9.68
C LYS A 3 4.81 -4.09 8.23
N LEU A 4 3.73 -4.24 7.43
CA LEU A 4 3.71 -3.78 6.03
C LEU A 4 3.78 -2.24 5.95
N MET A 5 3.04 -1.54 6.80
CA MET A 5 3.05 -0.08 6.82
C MET A 5 4.40 0.49 7.25
N ASP A 6 5.08 -0.17 8.20
CA ASP A 6 6.42 0.24 8.63
C ASP A 6 7.47 -0.01 7.55
N GLN A 7 7.38 -1.14 6.80
CA GLN A 7 8.25 -1.39 5.65
C GLN A 7 8.05 -0.36 4.53
N ALA A 8 6.80 -0.04 4.19
CA ALA A 8 6.50 1.00 3.20
C ALA A 8 7.02 2.37 3.65
N SER A 9 6.85 2.71 4.93
CA SER A 9 7.35 3.97 5.49
C SER A 9 8.87 4.08 5.41
N ARG A 10 9.60 3.01 5.75
CA ARG A 10 11.06 2.96 5.61
C ARG A 10 11.51 3.14 4.16
N ALA A 11 10.89 2.44 3.22
CA ALA A 11 11.19 2.59 1.80
C ALA A 11 10.93 4.03 1.30
N MET A 12 9.91 4.71 1.81
CA MET A 12 9.64 6.13 1.48
C MET A 12 10.71 7.08 2.03
N ILE A 13 11.22 6.82 3.23
CA ILE A 13 12.34 7.59 3.81
C ILE A 13 13.61 7.37 3.00
N GLU A 14 13.94 6.11 2.71
CA GLU A 14 15.20 5.72 2.06
C GLU A 14 15.31 6.24 0.62
N ASN A 15 14.22 6.15 -0.14
CA ASN A 15 14.25 6.48 -1.57
C ASN A 15 13.88 7.93 -1.87
N PHE A 16 13.08 8.58 -1.01
CA PHE A 16 12.52 9.90 -1.28
C PHE A 16 12.75 10.92 -0.17
N ASN A 17 13.43 10.55 0.93
CA ASN A 17 13.58 11.39 2.12
C ASN A 17 12.22 11.93 2.62
N ALA A 18 11.19 11.07 2.59
CA ALA A 18 9.85 11.44 2.98
C ALA A 18 9.82 11.91 4.45
N LYS A 19 9.26 13.09 4.68
CA LYS A 19 9.13 13.68 6.03
C LYS A 19 7.91 13.15 6.77
N TYR A 20 6.86 12.79 6.05
CA TYR A 20 5.63 12.28 6.62
C TYR A 20 4.87 11.47 5.57
N VAL A 21 3.90 10.68 6.04
CA VAL A 21 2.94 9.97 5.20
C VAL A 21 1.55 10.47 5.52
N SER A 22 0.71 10.62 4.51
CA SER A 22 -0.70 10.98 4.66
C SER A 22 -1.62 9.95 4.02
N LEU A 23 -2.85 9.88 4.52
CA LEU A 23 -3.91 9.03 3.98
C LEU A 23 -5.29 9.65 4.26
N HIS A 24 -6.30 9.16 3.56
CA HIS A 24 -7.70 9.50 3.79
C HIS A 24 -8.46 8.28 4.30
N VAL A 25 -9.27 8.47 5.34
CA VAL A 25 -10.14 7.42 5.89
C VAL A 25 -11.57 7.93 6.05
N ARG A 26 -12.54 7.10 5.67
CA ARG A 26 -13.98 7.32 5.89
C ARG A 26 -14.28 7.59 7.35
N LYS A 27 -15.10 8.62 7.65
CA LYS A 27 -15.52 8.92 9.03
C LYS A 27 -16.24 7.74 9.70
N SER A 28 -17.00 6.97 8.92
CA SER A 28 -17.75 5.82 9.40
C SER A 28 -16.89 4.59 9.70
N ASN A 29 -15.68 4.49 9.13
CA ASN A 29 -14.83 3.30 9.27
C ASN A 29 -14.06 3.30 10.60
N ARG A 30 -14.77 2.92 11.67
CA ARG A 30 -14.24 2.87 13.05
C ARG A 30 -13.05 1.93 13.20
N ALA A 31 -13.03 0.81 12.48
CA ALA A 31 -11.94 -0.17 12.56
C ALA A 31 -10.64 0.40 11.98
N ALA A 32 -10.70 1.02 10.79
CA ALA A 32 -9.54 1.66 10.17
C ALA A 32 -9.08 2.87 11.00
N LEU A 33 -10.00 3.67 11.52
CA LEU A 33 -9.66 4.78 12.42
C LEU A 33 -8.85 4.29 13.62
N HIS A 34 -9.28 3.22 14.29
CA HIS A 34 -8.54 2.63 15.40
C HIS A 34 -7.14 2.16 14.98
N LEU A 35 -7.03 1.47 13.84
CA LEU A 35 -5.74 1.00 13.32
C LEU A 35 -4.78 2.19 13.07
N TYR A 36 -5.25 3.21 12.36
CA TYR A 36 -4.40 4.35 11.97
C TYR A 36 -4.07 5.24 13.18
N SER A 37 -5.03 5.54 14.05
CA SER A 37 -4.78 6.40 15.21
C SER A 37 -4.00 5.70 16.32
N ASN A 38 -4.45 4.51 16.74
CA ASN A 38 -3.97 3.92 17.99
C ASN A 38 -2.77 3.02 17.77
N THR A 39 -2.78 2.22 16.69
CA THR A 39 -1.68 1.30 16.38
C THR A 39 -0.57 2.00 15.61
N LEU A 40 -0.91 2.72 14.53
CA LEU A 40 0.07 3.31 13.62
C LEU A 40 0.41 4.78 13.93
N LYS A 41 -0.25 5.37 14.92
CA LYS A 41 0.04 6.73 15.43
C LYS A 41 -0.10 7.85 14.39
N PHE A 42 -1.04 7.70 13.46
CA PHE A 42 -1.47 8.80 12.60
C PHE A 42 -2.32 9.78 13.39
N GLN A 43 -2.18 11.07 13.08
CA GLN A 43 -2.95 12.18 13.64
C GLN A 43 -3.89 12.73 12.57
N ILE A 44 -5.10 13.13 12.96
CA ILE A 44 -6.02 13.81 12.04
C ILE A 44 -5.49 15.22 11.79
N SER A 45 -5.25 15.55 10.52
CA SER A 45 -4.83 16.88 10.09
C SER A 45 -6.05 17.76 9.80
N GLU A 46 -6.98 17.24 9.01
CA GLU A 46 -8.18 17.96 8.59
C GLU A 46 -9.33 17.02 8.24
N VAL A 47 -10.50 17.62 8.05
CA VAL A 47 -11.73 16.95 7.64
C VAL A 47 -12.09 17.43 6.25
N GLU A 48 -12.18 16.51 5.30
CA GLU A 48 -12.56 16.82 3.92
C GLU A 48 -14.04 16.48 3.71
N PRO A 49 -14.90 17.50 3.48
CA PRO A 49 -16.32 17.28 3.31
C PRO A 49 -16.62 16.63 1.95
N LYS A 50 -17.51 15.62 1.95
CA LYS A 50 -17.94 14.91 0.72
C LYS A 50 -16.78 14.41 -0.15
N TYR A 51 -15.71 13.91 0.49
CA TYR A 51 -14.54 13.38 -0.22
C TYR A 51 -14.86 12.13 -1.03
N TYR A 52 -15.73 11.26 -0.52
CA TYR A 52 -16.17 10.07 -1.22
C TYR A 52 -17.40 10.34 -2.10
N ALA A 53 -17.60 9.52 -3.14
CA ALA A 53 -18.63 9.71 -4.15
C ALA A 53 -20.08 9.63 -3.63
N ASP A 54 -20.28 8.96 -2.49
CA ASP A 54 -21.55 8.88 -1.76
C ASP A 54 -21.81 10.12 -0.89
N GLY A 55 -20.91 11.10 -0.93
CA GLY A 55 -20.96 12.30 -0.11
C GLY A 55 -20.45 12.09 1.32
N GLU A 56 -19.86 10.94 1.64
CA GLU A 56 -19.24 10.74 2.94
C GLU A 56 -17.96 11.60 3.07
N ASP A 57 -17.81 12.24 4.22
CA ASP A 57 -16.60 12.97 4.58
C ASP A 57 -15.42 12.03 4.86
N ALA A 58 -14.21 12.53 4.67
CA ALA A 58 -12.97 11.85 5.05
C ALA A 58 -12.24 12.59 6.16
N TYR A 59 -11.51 11.84 6.98
CA TYR A 59 -10.40 12.38 7.75
C TYR A 59 -9.12 12.25 6.93
N ALA A 60 -8.45 13.37 6.68
CA ALA A 60 -7.08 13.37 6.21
C ALA A 60 -6.17 13.20 7.43
N MET A 61 -5.42 12.11 7.46
CA MET A 61 -4.55 11.75 8.57
C MET A 61 -3.08 11.79 8.14
N LYS A 62 -2.18 12.11 9.06
CA LYS A 62 -0.75 12.23 8.83
C LYS A 62 0.07 11.56 9.94
N ARG A 63 1.16 10.91 9.57
CA ARG A 63 2.18 10.37 10.49
C ARG A 63 3.53 10.98 10.13
N ASP A 64 4.17 11.62 11.10
CA ASP A 64 5.54 12.11 10.96
C ASP A 64 6.51 10.92 10.90
N LEU A 65 7.49 10.99 9.99
CA LEU A 65 8.51 9.98 9.78
C LEU A 65 9.87 10.36 10.37
N ALA A 66 10.02 11.55 10.96
CA ALA A 66 11.29 12.02 11.53
C ALA A 66 11.91 11.00 12.50
N SER A 67 11.11 10.44 13.41
CA SER A 67 11.58 9.44 14.37
C SER A 67 12.08 8.16 13.71
N MET A 68 11.44 7.72 12.62
CA MET A 68 11.89 6.56 11.85
C MET A 68 13.11 6.88 10.98
N ALA A 69 13.25 8.12 10.51
CA ALA A 69 14.36 8.55 9.69
C ALA A 69 15.68 8.62 10.47
N ASP A 70 15.62 8.96 11.76
CA ASP A 70 16.78 8.96 12.65
C ASP A 70 17.30 7.54 12.95
N GLU A 71 16.42 6.54 12.91
CA GLU A 71 16.75 5.13 13.17
C GLU A 71 17.36 4.42 11.95
N VAL A 72 17.10 4.88 10.74
CA VAL A 72 17.70 4.31 9.53
C VAL A 72 19.14 4.82 9.46
N PRO A 73 20.16 3.96 9.70
CA PRO A 73 21.54 4.40 9.56
C PRO A 73 21.69 4.78 8.09
N GLN A 74 21.89 6.08 7.83
CA GLN A 74 22.16 6.53 6.49
C GLN A 74 23.42 5.80 6.04
N LEU A 75 23.24 4.79 5.18
CA LEU A 75 24.31 4.32 4.33
C LEU A 75 24.58 5.48 3.39
N ARG A 76 25.38 6.43 3.87
CA ARG A 76 25.94 7.51 3.06
C ARG A 76 26.60 6.82 1.89
N LYS A 77 25.96 6.87 0.72
CA LYS A 77 26.64 6.54 -0.53
C LYS A 77 27.75 7.59 -0.69
N PRO A 78 29.03 7.22 -0.74
CA PRO A 78 30.05 8.13 -1.23
C PRO A 78 29.94 8.19 -2.77
N GLY A 79 29.91 9.40 -3.33
CA GLY A 79 29.87 9.65 -4.78
C GLY A 79 28.43 9.81 -5.29
N VAL A 80 28.03 10.96 -5.84
CA VAL A 80 28.69 11.64 -6.96
C VAL A 80 28.66 13.15 -6.72
N ARG A 81 29.84 13.77 -6.61
CA ARG A 81 30.00 15.20 -6.89
C ARG A 81 30.03 15.37 -8.41
N VAL A 82 28.96 15.86 -9.02
CA VAL A 82 29.02 16.37 -10.41
C VAL A 82 29.42 17.83 -10.34
N THR A 83 30.70 18.10 -10.58
CA THR A 83 31.25 19.40 -10.97
C THR A 83 32.30 19.14 -12.05
N GLY A 84 32.16 19.81 -13.21
CA GLY A 84 33.10 19.77 -14.35
C GLY A 84 32.64 18.82 -15.45
N GLN A 85 31.94 19.25 -16.50
CA GLN A 85 32.43 19.91 -17.73
C GLN A 85 33.35 19.00 -18.59
N GLU A 86 32.91 18.84 -19.86
CA GLU A 86 33.65 18.46 -21.08
C GLU A 86 33.69 16.97 -21.51
N ALA A 87 33.04 16.71 -22.65
CA ALA A 87 33.19 15.53 -23.50
C ALA A 87 34.55 15.56 -24.24
N PRO A 88 35.09 14.40 -24.69
CA PRO A 88 34.86 14.02 -26.09
C PRO A 88 34.79 12.50 -26.37
N SER A 89 34.28 12.21 -27.56
CA SER A 89 34.10 10.95 -28.29
C SER A 89 35.38 10.14 -28.58
N GLY A 90 35.26 8.81 -28.63
CA GLY A 90 36.26 7.91 -29.25
C GLY A 90 35.87 6.41 -29.20
N GLN A 91 35.77 5.78 -30.37
CA GLN A 91 35.49 4.34 -30.60
C GLN A 91 36.73 3.45 -30.35
N SER A 92 36.53 2.19 -29.90
CA SER A 92 37.05 0.96 -30.54
C SER A 92 36.80 -0.32 -29.72
N GLN A 93 36.57 -1.41 -30.44
CA GLN A 93 36.25 -2.80 -30.02
C GLN A 93 37.47 -3.60 -29.52
N THR A 94 37.21 -4.71 -28.80
CA THR A 94 37.63 -6.14 -29.03
C THR A 94 37.61 -6.90 -27.69
N GLY A 95 36.75 -7.93 -27.47
CA GLY A 95 37.04 -9.38 -27.61
C GLY A 95 37.64 -9.95 -26.29
N SER A 96 37.27 -11.08 -25.67
CA SER A 96 36.51 -12.30 -26.01
C SER A 96 36.52 -13.21 -24.76
N GLY A 97 35.53 -14.11 -24.56
CA GLY A 97 35.63 -15.21 -23.59
C GLY A 97 34.30 -15.77 -23.06
N ASP A 98 33.74 -16.76 -23.78
CA ASP A 98 32.59 -17.61 -23.45
C ASP A 98 32.72 -18.42 -22.15
N GLN A 99 31.60 -18.58 -21.41
CA GLN A 99 31.12 -19.88 -20.92
C GLN A 99 29.67 -19.80 -20.36
N GLU A 100 28.75 -20.17 -21.23
CA GLU A 100 27.59 -21.07 -21.06
C GLU A 100 27.11 -21.38 -19.63
N ARG A 101 25.84 -21.06 -19.34
CA ARG A 101 24.84 -22.09 -18.99
C ARG A 101 23.41 -21.59 -19.13
N GLU A 102 22.62 -22.49 -19.67
CA GLU A 102 21.28 -22.33 -20.21
C GLU A 102 20.21 -22.44 -19.12
N SER A 103 19.10 -21.73 -19.31
CA SER A 103 17.76 -22.35 -19.31
C SER A 103 16.77 -21.36 -19.92
N GLU A 104 16.29 -21.68 -21.12
CA GLU A 104 15.18 -20.97 -21.76
C GLU A 104 13.88 -21.77 -21.63
N ARG A 105 12.77 -21.03 -21.75
CA ARG A 105 11.39 -21.44 -22.10
C ARG A 105 10.58 -22.01 -20.93
N ASP A 106 9.28 -21.78 -20.80
CA ASP A 106 8.24 -21.40 -21.76
C ASP A 106 7.07 -20.84 -20.93
N SER A 107 6.53 -19.65 -21.23
CA SER A 107 5.22 -19.46 -21.89
C SER A 107 4.03 -20.20 -21.27
N GLY A 108 2.92 -19.48 -21.04
CA GLY A 108 1.63 -20.12 -20.77
C GLY A 108 0.75 -19.33 -19.82
N GLY A 109 0.10 -18.29 -20.33
CA GLY A 109 -1.10 -17.79 -19.69
C GLY A 109 -2.27 -18.77 -19.84
N GLU A 110 -3.34 -18.43 -19.12
CA GLU A 110 -4.76 -18.52 -19.51
C GLU A 110 -5.68 -19.30 -18.54
N SER A 111 -6.51 -18.49 -17.85
CA SER A 111 -7.96 -18.60 -17.63
C SER A 111 -8.64 -19.80 -16.97
N LYS A 112 -9.61 -19.42 -16.09
CA LYS A 112 -10.95 -19.99 -15.84
C LYS A 112 -10.95 -21.39 -15.18
N GLU A 113 -11.74 -21.69 -14.15
CA GLU A 113 -13.22 -21.66 -14.00
C GLU A 113 -13.57 -21.59 -12.49
N LEU A 114 -14.61 -20.87 -12.02
CA LEU A 114 -16.00 -21.32 -11.76
C LEU A 114 -16.02 -22.72 -11.12
N SER A 115 -16.64 -23.05 -9.99
CA SER A 115 -17.86 -22.68 -9.25
C SER A 115 -17.61 -23.15 -7.79
N GLU A 116 -18.35 -22.83 -6.74
CA GLU A 116 -19.77 -23.10 -6.58
C GLU A 116 -20.28 -22.42 -5.31
N VAL A 117 -21.50 -21.90 -5.43
CA VAL A 117 -22.28 -21.26 -4.41
C VAL A 117 -22.91 -22.32 -3.50
N SER A 118 -23.05 -22.03 -2.21
CA SER A 118 -24.03 -22.70 -1.37
C SER A 118 -24.55 -21.70 -0.33
N GLU A 119 -25.55 -20.94 -0.77
CA GLU A 119 -26.70 -20.53 0.04
C GLU A 119 -27.59 -21.79 0.17
N ALA A 120 -28.39 -22.09 1.19
CA ALA A 120 -29.19 -21.34 2.15
C ALA A 120 -29.57 -22.36 3.28
N THR A 121 -30.36 -22.14 4.33
CA THR A 121 -31.49 -21.25 4.60
C THR A 121 -31.64 -21.06 6.11
N GLU A 122 -31.89 -19.81 6.47
CA GLU A 122 -32.54 -19.31 7.68
C GLU A 122 -33.84 -20.06 7.99
N SER A 123 -34.04 -20.47 9.25
CA SER A 123 -35.34 -20.92 9.76
C SER A 123 -35.70 -20.01 10.93
N THR A 124 -36.55 -19.02 10.67
CA THR A 124 -37.28 -18.31 11.72
C THR A 124 -38.75 -18.68 11.63
N ASP A 125 -39.21 -19.33 12.67
CA ASP A 125 -40.55 -19.89 12.84
C ASP A 125 -41.56 -18.74 13.00
N VAL A 126 -42.46 -18.60 12.03
CA VAL A 126 -43.52 -17.59 12.05
C VAL A 126 -44.76 -18.12 12.77
N LYS A 127 -45.07 -17.43 13.86
CA LYS A 127 -46.19 -17.61 14.78
C LYS A 127 -47.54 -17.50 14.05
N ASP A 128 -48.23 -18.63 13.87
CA ASP A 128 -49.62 -18.65 13.40
C ASP A 128 -50.53 -18.03 14.48
N SER A 129 -51.15 -16.89 14.14
CA SER A 129 -52.16 -16.23 14.94
C SER A 129 -53.51 -16.54 14.34
N SER A 130 -54.18 -17.56 14.86
CA SER A 130 -55.58 -17.81 14.57
C SER A 130 -56.46 -16.87 15.40
N SER A 131 -57.05 -15.91 14.69
CA SER A 131 -58.23 -15.17 15.09
C SER A 131 -59.42 -16.13 15.08
N ASP A 132 -59.99 -16.44 16.23
CA ASP A 132 -61.35 -16.98 16.32
C ASP A 132 -62.26 -15.94 16.97
N SER A 133 -63.28 -15.56 16.22
CA SER A 133 -64.33 -14.62 16.61
C SER A 133 -65.56 -15.43 17.00
N GLN A 134 -65.97 -15.36 18.27
CA GLN A 134 -67.36 -15.16 18.73
C GLN A 134 -67.45 -15.13 20.26
#